data_AF-A0A979FV90-F1
#
_entry.id   AF-A0A979FV90-F1
#
_cell.length_a   1.000
_cell.length_b   1.000
_cell.length_c   1.000
_cell.angle_alpha   90.00
_cell.angle_beta   90.00
_cell.angle_gamma   90.00
#
_symmetry.space_group_name_H-M   'P 1'
#
loop_
_entity.id
_entity.type
_entity.pdbx_description
1 polymer ?
#
loop_
_entity_poly.entity_id
_entity_poly.type
_entity_poly.pdbx_seq_one_letter_code
_entity_poly.pdbx_strand_id
1 'polypeptide(L)'
;MARRYCKVNPQATVWFLVTAQSLEPSTLAALEALQVAYQNLCVAHVNFTSLFKDTPLLELYHSEKFNNTSHKIHNLSDMSRVALVYKFGGLYSDMDVIALRPLVGATNFIALESSSSKLINPNEAPIAHKCTTRSLPQSP
;
A
#
# COMPACT_ATOMS: atom_id res chain seq x y z
N MET A 1 -9.41 -0.58 9.88
CA MET A 1 -8.05 -1.14 9.79
C MET A 1 -6.94 -0.10 9.94
N ALA A 2 -6.94 1.00 9.19
CA ALA A 2 -5.90 2.04 9.25
C ALA A 2 -5.55 2.49 10.68
N ARG A 3 -6.56 2.64 11.55
CA ARG A 3 -6.40 2.85 13.00
C ARG A 3 -5.35 1.95 13.66
N ARG A 4 -5.30 0.66 13.33
CA ARG A 4 -4.32 -0.28 13.89
C ARG A 4 -2.91 0.06 13.43
N TYR A 5 -2.72 0.33 12.14
CA TYR A 5 -1.44 0.78 11.61
C TYR A 5 -0.97 2.07 12.27
N CYS A 6 -1.85 3.07 12.39
CA CYS A 6 -1.54 4.34 13.04
C CYS A 6 -1.11 4.15 14.50
N LYS A 7 -1.85 3.32 15.26
CA LYS A 7 -1.58 3.07 16.68
C LYS A 7 -0.29 2.29 16.92
N VAL A 8 0.02 1.28 16.11
CA VAL A 8 1.21 0.45 16.32
C VAL A 8 2.47 1.01 15.65
N ASN A 9 2.34 1.97 14.73
CA ASN A 9 3.44 2.66 14.07
C ASN A 9 3.33 4.20 14.22
N PRO A 10 3.42 4.75 15.44
CA PRO A 10 3.21 6.18 15.67
C PRO A 10 4.26 7.07 14.97
N GLN A 11 5.42 6.51 14.63
CA GLN A 11 6.52 7.21 13.94
C GLN A 11 6.42 7.13 12.40
N ALA A 12 5.46 6.37 11.86
CA ALA A 12 5.28 6.24 10.42
C ALA A 12 4.07 7.04 9.95
N THR A 13 4.19 7.65 8.77
CA THR A 13 3.03 8.21 8.05
C THR A 13 2.23 7.07 7.44
N VAL A 14 0.94 7.01 7.77
CA VAL A 14 0.00 6.02 7.24
C VAL A 14 -0.87 6.70 6.20
N TRP A 15 -0.75 6.26 4.95
CA TRP A 15 -1.59 6.73 3.85
C TRP A 15 -2.79 5.83 3.66
N PHE A 16 -3.99 6.40 3.74
CA PHE A 16 -5.24 5.75 3.38
C PHE A 16 -5.71 6.28 2.03
N LEU A 17 -5.70 5.39 1.03
CA LEU A 17 -5.95 5.74 -0.35
C LEU A 17 -7.41 5.52 -0.71
N VAL A 18 -8.06 6.55 -1.27
CA VAL A 18 -9.44 6.49 -1.75
C VAL A 18 -9.47 6.62 -3.27
N THR A 19 -10.37 5.89 -3.92
CA THR A 19 -10.48 5.87 -5.40
C THR A 19 -11.59 6.78 -5.92
N ALA A 20 -12.59 7.08 -5.09
CA ALA A 20 -13.68 7.98 -5.42
C ALA A 20 -13.23 9.44 -5.35
N GLN A 21 -13.56 10.22 -6.39
CA GLN A 21 -13.25 11.67 -6.42
C GLN A 21 -14.15 12.47 -5.49
N SER A 22 -15.37 11.99 -5.24
CA SER A 22 -16.31 12.57 -4.29
C SER A 22 -16.70 11.51 -3.28
N LEU A 23 -16.81 11.90 -2.02
CA LEU A 23 -17.20 11.04 -0.91
C LEU A 23 -18.53 11.52 -0.36
N GLU A 24 -19.39 10.58 0.02
CA GLU A 24 -20.60 10.89 0.75
C GLU A 24 -20.27 11.67 2.04
N PRO A 25 -21.09 12.65 2.45
CA PRO A 25 -20.80 13.48 3.63
C PRO A 25 -20.52 12.68 4.90
N SER A 26 -21.22 11.56 5.10
CA SER A 26 -21.00 10.66 6.23
C SER A 26 -19.63 9.97 6.20
N THR A 27 -19.15 9.61 5.01
CA THR A 27 -17.83 9.00 4.82
C THR A 27 -16.73 10.02 5.03
N LEU A 28 -16.91 11.23 4.50
CA LEU A 28 -15.98 12.34 4.72
C LEU A 28 -15.85 12.65 6.22
N ALA A 29 -16.97 12.83 6.93
CA ALA A 29 -16.97 13.09 8.37
C ALA A 29 -16.28 11.96 9.17
N ALA A 30 -16.45 10.69 8.77
CA ALA A 30 -15.77 9.58 9.40
C ALA A 30 -14.24 9.61 9.17
N LEU A 31 -13.80 9.99 7.97
CA LEU A 31 -12.37 10.14 7.67
C LEU A 31 -11.75 11.33 8.40
N GLU A 32 -12.44 12.46 8.46
CA GLU A 32 -12.01 13.63 9.24
C GLU A 32 -11.87 13.29 10.73
N ALA A 33 -12.86 12.61 11.31
CA ALA A 33 -12.80 12.16 12.70
C ALA A 33 -11.61 11.21 12.94
N LEU A 34 -11.29 10.35 11.97
CA LEU A 34 -10.10 9.49 12.05
C LEU A 34 -8.80 10.29 11.97
N GLN A 35 -8.70 11.30 11.10
CA GLN A 35 -7.50 12.15 11.00
C GLN A 35 -7.29 13.00 12.25
N VAL A 36 -8.37 13.46 12.89
CA VAL A 36 -8.28 14.12 14.22
C VAL A 36 -7.77 13.15 15.28
N ALA A 37 -8.21 11.89 15.26
CA ALA A 37 -7.79 10.88 16.23
C ALA A 37 -6.35 10.35 16.00
N TYR A 38 -5.84 10.40 14.77
CA TYR A 38 -4.54 9.87 14.37
C TYR A 38 -3.78 10.89 13.53
N GLN A 39 -2.91 11.67 14.17
CA GLN A 39 -2.14 12.74 13.50
C GLN A 39 -1.20 12.22 12.39
N ASN A 40 -0.83 10.93 12.44
CA ASN A 40 -0.02 10.29 11.41
C ASN A 40 -0.84 9.64 10.28
N LEU A 41 -2.15 9.88 10.22
CA LEU A 41 -3.03 9.42 9.14
C LEU A 41 -3.18 10.51 8.07
N CYS A 42 -2.79 10.18 6.84
CA CYS A 42 -3.07 10.97 5.66
C CYS A 42 -4.09 10.25 4.79
N VAL A 43 -5.09 10.97 4.30
CA VAL A 43 -6.05 10.46 3.33
C VAL A 43 -5.74 11.09 1.98
N ALA A 44 -5.66 10.29 0.91
CA ALA A 44 -5.35 10.77 -0.43
C ALA A 44 -6.20 10.10 -1.50
N HIS A 45 -6.65 10.88 -2.48
CA HIS A 45 -7.30 10.36 -3.67
C HIS A 45 -6.29 9.81 -4.67
N VAL A 46 -6.57 8.64 -5.24
CA VAL A 46 -5.71 8.00 -6.25
C VAL A 46 -6.21 8.35 -7.65
N ASN A 47 -5.35 9.04 -8.40
CA ASN A 47 -5.49 9.19 -9.84
C ASN A 47 -4.70 8.08 -10.56
N PHE A 48 -5.38 7.09 -11.13
CA PHE A 48 -4.73 5.92 -11.73
C PHE A 48 -3.82 6.26 -12.91
N THR A 49 -4.20 7.22 -13.76
CA THR A 49 -3.34 7.68 -14.86
C THR A 49 -2.02 8.21 -14.33
N SER A 50 -2.05 9.03 -13.27
CA SER A 50 -0.85 9.57 -12.63
C SER A 50 -0.06 8.49 -11.90
N LEU A 51 -0.74 7.56 -11.24
CA LEU A 51 -0.12 6.42 -10.57
C LEU A 51 0.64 5.53 -11.54
N PHE A 52 0.09 5.25 -12.72
CA PHE A 52 0.72 4.37 -13.69
C PHE A 52 1.68 5.07 -14.66
N LYS A 53 1.67 6.41 -14.72
CA LYS A 53 2.61 7.21 -15.55
C LYS A 53 4.05 6.73 -15.38
N ASP A 54 4.82 6.67 -16.45
CA ASP A 54 6.23 6.25 -16.42
C ASP A 54 6.44 4.79 -15.93
N THR A 55 5.40 3.96 -16.04
CA THR A 55 5.48 2.50 -15.83
C THR A 55 4.81 1.77 -16.99
N PRO A 56 5.19 0.51 -17.29
CA PRO A 56 4.52 -0.30 -18.31
C PRO A 56 3.02 -0.54 -18.02
N LEU A 57 2.57 -0.29 -16.78
CA LEU A 57 1.17 -0.45 -16.38
C LEU A 57 0.25 0.61 -17.02
N LEU A 58 0.80 1.74 -17.49
CA LEU A 58 -0.02 2.78 -18.13
C LEU A 58 -0.63 2.27 -19.44
N GLU A 59 0.20 1.63 -20.27
CA GLU A 59 -0.25 1.05 -21.54
C GLU A 59 -1.28 -0.06 -21.30
N LEU A 60 -1.04 -0.91 -20.30
CA LEU A 60 -1.99 -1.96 -19.90
C LEU A 60 -3.31 -1.36 -19.42
N TYR A 61 -3.28 -0.32 -18.59
CA TYR A 61 -4.47 0.35 -18.05
C TYR A 61 -5.34 0.95 -19.16
N HIS A 62 -4.73 1.47 -20.23
CA HIS A 62 -5.44 2.01 -21.39
C HIS A 62 -5.82 0.96 -22.45
N SER A 63 -5.35 -0.28 -22.33
CA SER A 63 -5.60 -1.33 -23.31
C SER A 63 -7.06 -1.76 -23.38
N GLU A 64 -7.52 -2.16 -24.58
CA GLU A 64 -8.83 -2.77 -24.76
C GLU A 64 -8.99 -4.04 -23.91
N LYS A 65 -7.93 -4.83 -23.75
CA LYS A 65 -7.92 -6.04 -22.93
C LYS A 65 -8.28 -5.74 -21.47
N PHE A 66 -7.70 -4.69 -20.89
CA PHE A 66 -8.05 -4.25 -19.54
C PHE A 66 -9.47 -3.68 -19.50
N ASN A 67 -9.85 -2.89 -20.50
CA ASN A 67 -11.19 -2.30 -20.59
C ASN A 67 -12.31 -3.32 -20.86
N ASN A 68 -12.01 -4.53 -21.33
CA ASN A 68 -13.01 -5.56 -21.65
C ASN A 68 -13.01 -6.74 -20.67
N THR A 69 -12.09 -6.79 -19.70
CA THR A 69 -12.08 -7.87 -18.70
C THR A 69 -13.22 -7.74 -17.68
N SER A 70 -13.69 -8.86 -17.16
CA SER A 70 -14.59 -8.94 -16.00
C SER A 70 -13.87 -8.66 -14.68
N HIS A 71 -12.54 -8.74 -14.64
CA HIS A 71 -11.74 -8.65 -13.41
C HIS A 71 -11.13 -7.26 -13.18
N LYS A 72 -11.73 -6.18 -13.72
CA LYS A 72 -11.16 -4.82 -13.68
C LYS A 72 -10.75 -4.37 -12.28
N ILE A 73 -11.62 -4.55 -11.29
CA ILE A 73 -11.39 -4.08 -9.92
C ILE A 73 -10.20 -4.82 -9.29
N HIS A 74 -10.15 -6.14 -9.44
CA HIS A 74 -9.04 -6.96 -8.93
C HIS A 74 -7.73 -6.61 -9.63
N ASN A 75 -7.73 -6.56 -10.96
CA ASN A 75 -6.54 -6.20 -11.74
C ASN A 75 -6.07 -4.79 -11.40
N LEU A 76 -6.98 -3.82 -11.24
CA LEU A 76 -6.64 -2.46 -10.85
C LEU A 76 -6.01 -2.40 -9.47
N SER A 77 -6.52 -3.19 -8.51
CA SER A 77 -5.93 -3.32 -7.17
C SER A 77 -4.52 -3.89 -7.23
N ASP A 78 -4.32 -4.96 -8.00
CA ASP A 78 -3.00 -5.61 -8.15
C ASP A 78 -1.98 -4.70 -8.82
N MET A 79 -2.38 -4.03 -9.91
CA MET A 79 -1.56 -3.04 -10.58
C MET A 79 -1.21 -1.87 -9.66
N SER A 80 -2.17 -1.37 -8.89
CA SER A 80 -1.98 -0.24 -7.97
C SER A 80 -1.02 -0.58 -6.84
N ARG A 81 -1.15 -1.78 -6.24
CA ARG A 81 -0.25 -2.27 -5.19
C ARG A 81 1.21 -2.24 -5.65
N VAL A 82 1.49 -2.78 -6.83
CA VAL A 82 2.84 -2.82 -7.39
C VAL A 82 3.33 -1.42 -7.74
N ALA A 83 2.49 -0.59 -8.39
CA ALA A 83 2.86 0.77 -8.78
C ALA A 83 3.20 1.67 -7.57
N LEU A 84 2.44 1.55 -6.48
CA LEU A 84 2.64 2.33 -5.26
C LEU A 84 4.01 2.04 -4.63
N VAL A 85 4.32 0.75 -4.42
CA VAL A 85 5.61 0.34 -3.86
C VAL A 85 6.76 0.69 -4.81
N TYR A 86 6.57 0.52 -6.12
CA TYR A 86 7.58 0.87 -7.12
C TYR A 86 7.93 2.37 -7.12
N LYS A 87 6.93 3.25 -7.05
CA LYS A 87 7.13 4.70 -7.14
C LYS A 87 7.52 5.36 -5.83
N PHE A 88 6.90 4.96 -4.73
CA PHE A 88 7.01 5.65 -3.44
C PHE A 88 7.79 4.85 -2.40
N GLY A 89 8.13 3.59 -2.70
CA GLY A 89 8.69 2.68 -1.71
C GLY A 89 7.70 2.38 -0.59
N GLY A 90 8.24 2.06 0.59
CA GLY A 90 7.44 1.78 1.78
C GLY A 90 6.75 0.43 1.76
N LEU A 91 5.67 0.32 2.54
CA LEU A 91 4.86 -0.89 2.67
C LEU A 91 3.44 -0.61 2.18
N TYR A 92 2.96 -1.46 1.28
CA TYR A 92 1.55 -1.53 0.94
C TYR A 92 0.87 -2.66 1.72
N SER A 93 -0.38 -2.43 2.12
CA SER A 93 -1.23 -3.41 2.80
C SER A 93 -2.66 -3.29 2.30
N ASP A 94 -3.31 -4.43 2.04
CA ASP A 94 -4.74 -4.48 1.72
C ASP A 94 -5.60 -4.03 2.91
N MET A 95 -6.82 -3.55 2.64
CA MET A 95 -7.73 -2.93 3.64
C MET A 95 -8.36 -3.91 4.65
N ASP A 96 -8.10 -5.21 4.49
CA ASP A 96 -8.49 -6.27 5.42
C ASP A 96 -7.32 -6.79 6.29
N VAL A 97 -6.08 -6.34 6.05
CA VAL A 97 -4.89 -6.77 6.80
C VAL A 97 -4.64 -5.90 8.03
N ILE A 98 -4.80 -6.43 9.24
CA ILE A 98 -4.52 -5.66 10.47
C ILE A 98 -3.05 -5.71 10.89
N ALA A 99 -2.48 -4.57 11.29
CA ALA A 99 -1.16 -4.54 11.93
C ALA A 99 -1.23 -5.07 13.38
N LEU A 100 -0.45 -6.12 13.65
CA LEU A 100 -0.33 -6.72 14.99
C LEU A 100 0.86 -6.15 15.78
N ARG A 101 1.95 -5.79 15.10
CA ARG A 101 3.20 -5.30 15.69
C ARG A 101 3.73 -4.08 14.91
N PRO A 102 4.61 -3.27 15.52
CA PRO A 102 5.32 -2.22 14.81
C PRO A 102 6.19 -2.80 13.69
N LEU A 103 6.30 -2.05 12.59
CA LEU A 103 7.10 -2.36 11.40
C LEU A 103 8.43 -1.59 11.38
N VAL A 104 8.74 -0.93 12.49
CA VAL A 104 9.92 -0.07 12.65
C VAL A 104 11.20 -0.89 12.44
N GLY A 105 12.09 -0.39 11.59
CA GLY A 105 13.40 -0.99 11.32
C GLY A 105 13.41 -2.00 10.16
N ALA A 106 12.26 -2.33 9.58
CA ALA A 106 12.21 -3.18 8.40
C ALA A 106 12.70 -2.38 7.18
N THR A 107 13.85 -2.78 6.62
CA THR A 107 14.47 -2.12 5.45
C THR A 107 14.76 -3.16 4.38
N ASN A 108 14.46 -2.83 3.12
CA ASN A 108 14.72 -3.67 1.95
C ASN A 108 14.25 -5.12 2.11
N PHE A 109 12.98 -5.31 2.48
CA PHE A 109 12.41 -6.65 2.66
C PHE A 109 11.29 -6.92 1.66
N ILE A 110 11.14 -8.19 1.32
CA ILE A 110 9.92 -8.74 0.75
C ILE A 110 9.40 -9.76 1.77
N ALA A 111 8.14 -9.61 2.16
CA ALA A 111 7.46 -10.54 3.05
C ALA A 111 6.53 -11.43 2.21
N LEU A 112 6.54 -12.72 2.51
CA LEU A 112 5.61 -13.70 1.95
C LEU A 112 4.77 -14.27 3.09
N GLU A 113 3.46 -14.35 2.89
CA GLU A 113 2.59 -15.04 3.82
C GLU A 113 2.80 -16.56 3.67
N SER A 114 3.00 -17.25 4.79
CA SER A 114 3.13 -18.70 4.82
C SER A 114 1.97 -19.26 5.62
N SER A 115 1.22 -20.15 4.98
CA SER A 115 0.14 -20.93 5.59
C SER A 115 0.61 -21.86 6.73
N SER A 116 1.92 -22.02 6.87
CA SER A 116 2.51 -22.65 8.05
C SER A 116 2.41 -21.67 9.22
N SER A 117 1.36 -21.82 10.02
CA SER A 117 1.16 -21.15 11.31
C SER A 117 2.19 -21.61 12.36
N LYS A 118 3.48 -21.47 12.05
CA LYS A 118 4.51 -21.43 13.07
C LYS A 118 4.30 -20.13 13.82
N LEU A 119 3.97 -20.24 15.10
CA LEU A 119 4.04 -19.11 16.03
C LEU A 119 5.48 -18.58 15.96
N ILE A 120 5.69 -17.52 15.17
CA ILE A 120 6.98 -16.86 15.07
C ILE A 120 7.28 -16.33 16.47
N ASN A 121 8.36 -16.82 17.06
CA ASN A 121 8.81 -16.33 18.35
C ASN A 121 8.93 -14.81 18.25
N PRO A 122 8.36 -14.01 19.17
CA PRO A 122 8.46 -12.55 19.12
C PRO A 122 9.89 -12.01 19.08
N ASN A 123 10.88 -12.84 19.42
CA ASN A 123 12.31 -12.52 19.36
C ASN A 123 12.99 -12.98 18.05
N GLU A 124 12.30 -13.71 17.17
CA GLU A 124 12.75 -14.03 15.82
C GLU A 124 12.23 -12.98 14.84
N ALA A 125 13.15 -12.45 14.03
CA ALA A 125 12.76 -11.55 12.94
C ALA A 125 11.81 -12.30 11.99
N PRO A 126 10.74 -11.64 11.50
CA PRO A 126 9.87 -12.25 10.49
C PRO A 126 10.70 -12.72 9.29
N ILE A 127 10.24 -13.79 8.62
CA ILE A 127 10.88 -14.28 7.39
C ILE A 127 10.71 -13.19 6.33
N ALA A 128 11.69 -12.32 6.29
CA ALA A 128 11.83 -11.18 5.40
C ALA A 128 13.08 -11.47 4.58
N HIS A 129 12.91 -11.80 3.31
CA HIS A 129 14.07 -11.90 2.43
C HIS A 129 14.56 -10.49 2.15
N LYS A 130 15.83 -10.22 2.49
CA LYS A 130 16.49 -8.95 2.18
C LYS A 130 16.59 -8.82 0.66
N CYS A 131 15.74 -8.01 0.07
CA CYS A 131 15.72 -7.78 -1.37
C CYS A 131 16.69 -6.65 -1.68
N THR A 132 17.83 -6.99 -2.28
CA THR A 132 18.80 -6.00 -2.75
C THR A 132 18.26 -5.42 -4.06
N THR A 133 17.69 -4.21 -4.03
CA THR A 133 17.40 -3.50 -5.28
C THR A 133 18.72 -3.01 -5.88
N ARG A 134 18.92 -3.27 -7.18
CA ARG A 134 20.03 -2.68 -7.95
C ARG A 134 19.93 -1.16 -7.85
N SER A 135 21.03 -0.50 -7.49
CA SER A 135 21.17 0.95 -7.65
C SER A 135 20.87 1.32 -9.11
N LEU A 136 19.98 2.29 -9.32
CA LEU A 136 19.81 2.92 -10.64
C LEU A 136 21.18 3.45 -11.10
N PRO A 137 21.60 3.20 -12.35
CA PRO A 137 22.79 3.85 -12.88
C PRO A 137 22.57 5.36 -12.83
N GLN A 138 23.48 6.08 -12.19
CA GLN A 138 23.51 7.53 -12.34
C GLN A 138 23.87 7.82 -13.80
N SER A 139 22.99 8.53 -14.48
CA SER A 139 23.25 9.06 -15.82
C SER A 139 24.49 9.96 -15.78
N PRO A 140 25.28 10.01 -16.87
CA PRO A 140 26.56 10.71 -16.94
C PRO A 140 26.46 12.21 -16.73
#